data_AF-A0A0F8YHA4-F1
#
_entry.id   AF-A0A0F8YHA4-F1
#
_cell.length_a   1.000
_cell.length_b   1.000
_cell.length_c   1.000
_cell.angle_alpha   90.00
_cell.angle_beta   90.00
_cell.angle_gamma   90.00
#
_symmetry.space_group_name_H-M   'P 1'
#
loop_
_entity.id
_entity.type
_entity.pdbx_description
1 polymer ?
#
loop_
_entity_poly.entity_id
_entity_poly.type
_entity_poly.pdbx_seq_one_letter_code
_entity_poly.pdbx_strand_id
1 'polypeptide(L)'
;MITSIIGWIGVACIVACNFPQLISALKYGCKVRVHKTTYSLLLIGIACHLVLAIAIGEPVFIASNTISFICIGVVRWKLRT
;
A
#
# COMPACT_ATOMS: atom_id res chain seq x y z
N MET A 1 8.04 -5.49 23.28
CA MET A 1 6.85 -4.64 23.52
C MET A 1 6.96 -3.27 22.88
N ILE A 2 7.98 -2.46 23.19
CA ILE A 2 8.16 -1.13 22.57
C ILE A 2 8.31 -1.20 21.04
N THR A 3 9.10 -2.15 20.54
CA THR A 3 9.28 -2.40 19.09
C THR A 3 7.97 -2.74 18.38
N SER A 4 7.11 -3.56 19.00
CA SER A 4 5.80 -3.90 18.46
C SER A 4 4.86 -2.70 18.43
N ILE A 5 4.84 -1.87 19.48
CA ILE A 5 4.02 -0.65 19.55
C ILE A 5 4.44 0.35 18.46
N ILE A 6 5.74 0.59 18.31
CA ILE A 6 6.28 1.45 17.24
C ILE A 6 5.92 0.89 15.86
N GLY A 7 5.99 -0.44 15.70
CA GLY A 7 5.58 -1.12 14.48
C GLY A 7 4.12 -0.85 14.10
N TRP A 8 3.19 -0.97 15.05
CA TRP A 8 1.77 -0.70 14.81
C TRP A 8 1.45 0.78 14.58
N ILE A 9 2.19 1.70 15.23
CA ILE A 9 2.11 3.13 14.91
C ILE A 9 2.54 3.36 13.45
N GLY A 10 3.62 2.70 13.01
CA GLY A 10 4.07 2.73 11.62
C GLY A 10 2.98 2.25 10.66
N VAL A 11 2.27 1.17 10.98
CA VAL A 11 1.11 0.69 10.19
C VAL A 11 0.05 1.78 10.10
N ALA A 12 -0.35 2.38 11.22
CA ALA A 12 -1.38 3.43 11.24
C ALA A 12 -0.99 4.65 10.37
N CYS A 13 0.27 5.08 10.43
CA CYS A 13 0.79 6.16 9.58
C CYS A 13 0.77 5.77 8.09
N ILE A 14 1.16 4.54 7.74
CA ILE A 14 1.11 4.07 6.34
C ILE A 14 -0.33 4.07 5.81
N VAL A 15 -1.30 3.60 6.60
CA VAL A 15 -2.72 3.66 6.22
C VAL A 15 -3.16 5.10 6.02
N ALA A 16 -2.80 6.00 6.96
CA ALA A 16 -3.15 7.42 6.88
C ALA A 16 -2.53 8.12 5.67
N CYS A 17 -1.31 7.78 5.26
CA CYS A 17 -0.64 8.34 4.08
C CYS A 17 -1.22 7.79 2.76
N ASN A 18 -1.63 6.53 2.72
CA ASN A 18 -2.24 5.90 1.54
C ASN A 18 -3.67 6.40 1.29
N PHE A 19 -4.37 6.87 2.33
CA PHE A 19 -5.77 7.28 2.25
C PHE A 19 -6.01 8.51 1.35
N PRO A 20 -5.25 9.62 1.46
CA PRO A 20 -5.36 10.77 0.54
C PRO A 20 -5.11 10.40 -0.91
N GLN A 21 -4.15 9.50 -1.17
CA GLN A 21 -3.83 9.05 -2.51
C GLN A 21 -4.94 8.18 -3.10
N LEU A 22 -5.56 7.33 -2.28
CA LEU A 22 -6.76 6.58 -2.64
C LEU A 22 -7.95 7.50 -2.92
N ILE A 23 -8.23 8.48 -2.05
CA ILE A 23 -9.29 9.47 -2.24
C ILE A 23 -9.06 10.27 -3.53
N SER A 24 -7.83 10.73 -3.76
CA SER A 24 -7.49 11.50 -4.95
C SER A 24 -7.68 10.67 -6.23
N ALA A 25 -7.23 9.42 -6.24
CA ALA A 25 -7.45 8.52 -7.37
C ALA A 25 -8.94 8.24 -7.64
N LEU A 26 -9.74 8.05 -6.59
CA LEU A 26 -11.18 7.82 -6.70
C LEU A 26 -11.94 9.07 -7.17
N LYS A 27 -11.55 10.26 -6.70
CA LYS A 27 -12.25 11.53 -6.97
C LYS A 27 -11.86 12.18 -8.30
N TYR A 28 -10.57 12.13 -8.66
CA TYR A 28 -10.05 12.86 -9.83
C TYR A 28 -9.74 11.95 -11.02
N GLY A 29 -9.70 10.63 -10.84
CA GLY A 29 -9.44 9.66 -11.92
C GLY A 29 -8.15 9.96 -12.71
N CYS A 30 -8.10 9.55 -13.97
CA CYS A 30 -6.96 9.76 -14.88
C CYS A 30 -6.60 11.23 -15.19
N LYS A 31 -7.24 12.23 -14.56
CA LYS A 31 -6.87 13.65 -14.74
C LYS A 31 -5.55 14.01 -14.06
N VAL A 32 -5.16 13.25 -13.04
CA VAL A 32 -3.83 13.36 -12.45
C VAL A 32 -2.87 12.57 -13.34
N ARG A 33 -1.75 13.19 -13.75
CA ARG A 33 -0.72 12.62 -14.63
C ARG A 33 0.06 11.48 -13.95
N VAL A 34 -0.63 10.49 -13.40
CA VAL A 34 -0.04 9.39 -12.65
C VAL A 34 0.17 8.21 -13.59
N HIS A 35 1.43 7.82 -13.74
CA HIS A 35 1.80 6.72 -14.62
C HIS A 35 1.27 5.40 -14.08
N LYS A 36 0.42 4.71 -14.86
CA LYS A 36 -0.09 3.36 -14.56
C LYS A 36 1.05 2.37 -14.29
N THR A 37 2.21 2.57 -14.93
CA THR A 37 3.43 1.78 -14.73
C THR A 37 3.95 1.88 -13.30
N THR A 38 3.95 3.08 -12.70
CA THR A 38 4.39 3.29 -11.31
C THR A 38 3.58 2.46 -10.34
N TYR A 39 2.25 2.44 -10.46
CA TYR A 39 1.39 1.60 -9.62
C TYR A 39 1.52 0.10 -9.90
N SER A 40 1.91 -0.29 -11.13
CA SER A 40 2.18 -1.70 -11.46
C SER A 40 3.44 -2.17 -10.76
N LEU A 41 4.52 -1.38 -10.86
CA LEU A 41 5.80 -1.64 -10.21
C LEU A 41 5.66 -1.63 -8.69
N LEU A 42 4.87 -0.70 -8.15
CA LEU A 42 4.60 -0.62 -6.72
C LEU A 42 3.85 -1.86 -6.21
N LEU A 43 2.86 -2.37 -6.95
CA LEU A 43 2.18 -3.62 -6.60
C LEU A 43 3.12 -4.83 -6.59
N ILE A 44 4.00 -4.94 -7.58
CA ILE A 44 5.00 -6.01 -7.64
C ILE A 44 5.97 -5.89 -6.47
N GLY A 45 6.45 -4.67 -6.17
CA GLY A 45 7.32 -4.42 -5.02
C GLY A 45 6.66 -4.79 -3.69
N ILE A 46 5.40 -4.39 -3.49
CA ILE A 46 4.64 -4.75 -2.28
C ILE A 46 4.43 -6.28 -2.21
N ALA A 47 4.16 -6.96 -3.33
CA ALA A 47 4.06 -8.41 -3.35
C ALA A 47 5.37 -9.08 -2.92
N CYS A 48 6.51 -8.61 -3.41
CA CYS A 48 7.83 -9.10 -2.98
C CYS A 48 8.08 -8.88 -1.49
N HIS A 49 7.74 -7.69 -0.98
CA HIS A 49 7.86 -7.39 0.45
C HIS A 49 6.90 -8.20 1.32
N LEU A 50 5.71 -8.53 0.81
CA LEU A 50 4.76 -9.38 1.50
C LEU A 50 5.29 -10.81 1.64
N VAL A 51 5.86 -11.37 0.58
CA VAL A 51 6.52 -12.69 0.62
C VAL A 51 7.68 -12.68 1.62
N LEU A 52 8.50 -11.64 1.61
CA LEU A 52 9.59 -11.48 2.57
C LEU A 52 9.08 -11.38 4.02
N ALA A 53 8.02 -10.59 4.26
CA ALA A 53 7.43 -10.43 5.58
C ALA A 53 6.85 -11.74 6.13
N ILE A 54 6.22 -12.55 5.26
CA ILE A 54 5.73 -13.89 5.61
C ILE A 54 6.90 -14.81 5.96
N ALA A 55 8.00 -14.77 5.18
CA ALA A 55 9.18 -15.59 5.43
C ALA A 55 9.88 -15.24 6.77
N ILE A 56 9.89 -13.97 7.15
CA ILE A 56 10.45 -13.50 8.44
C ILE A 56 9.48 -13.79 9.60
N GLY A 57 8.19 -13.96 9.33
CA GLY A 57 7.16 -14.22 10.35
C GLY A 57 6.76 -12.98 11.15
N GLU A 58 7.01 -11.78 10.63
CA GLU A 58 6.75 -10.51 11.34
C GLU A 58 5.36 -9.96 11.03
N PRO A 59 4.39 -10.04 11.97
CA PRO A 59 2.99 -9.75 11.71
C PRO A 59 2.72 -8.28 11.34
N VAL A 60 3.53 -7.35 11.85
CA VAL A 60 3.42 -5.92 11.54
C VAL A 60 3.76 -5.65 10.08
N PHE A 61 4.80 -6.30 9.56
CA PHE A 61 5.18 -6.17 8.15
C PHE A 61 4.17 -6.85 7.23
N ILE A 62 3.62 -7.99 7.64
CA ILE A 62 2.56 -8.67 6.88
C ILE A 62 1.32 -7.76 6.80
N ALA A 63 0.87 -7.21 7.92
CA ALA A 63 -0.30 -6.34 7.97
C ALA A 63 -0.13 -5.06 7.13
N SER A 64 1.01 -4.36 7.28
CA SER A 64 1.27 -3.12 6.53
C SER A 64 1.37 -3.35 5.02
N ASN A 65 2.07 -4.41 4.58
CA ASN A 65 2.18 -4.75 3.16
C ASN A 65 0.84 -5.21 2.58
N THR A 66 0.03 -5.96 3.35
CA THR A 66 -1.30 -6.39 2.90
C THR A 66 -2.22 -5.20 2.68
N ILE A 67 -2.28 -4.25 3.62
CA ILE A 67 -3.12 -3.05 3.47
C ILE A 67 -2.65 -2.22 2.28
N SER A 68 -1.33 -2.03 2.13
CA SER A 68 -0.76 -1.31 0.99
C SER A 68 -1.09 -1.98 -0.34
N PHE A 69 -1.04 -3.31 -0.39
CA PHE A 69 -1.39 -4.08 -1.59
C PHE A 69 -2.84 -3.85 -2.01
N ILE A 70 -3.76 -3.86 -1.05
CA ILE A 70 -5.20 -3.60 -1.29
C ILE A 70 -5.40 -2.16 -1.78
N CYS A 71 -4.87 -1.16 -1.07
CA CYS A 71 -5.03 0.25 -1.43
C CYS A 71 -4.51 0.54 -2.85
N ILE A 72 -3.28 0.09 -3.16
CA ILE A 72 -2.69 0.30 -4.48
C ILE A 72 -3.40 -0.52 -5.56
N GLY A 73 -3.87 -1.73 -5.22
CA GLY A 73 -4.72 -2.55 -6.09
C GLY A 73 -5.98 -1.82 -6.53
N VAL A 74 -6.69 -1.20 -5.60
CA VAL A 74 -7.91 -0.41 -5.86
C VAL A 74 -7.58 0.81 -6.72
N VAL A 75 -6.51 1.55 -6.40
CA VAL A 75 -6.06 2.71 -7.19
C VAL A 75 -5.75 2.31 -8.63
N ARG A 76 -4.98 1.22 -8.82
CA ARG A 76 -4.62 0.71 -10.14
C ARG A 76 -5.85 0.26 -10.92
N TRP A 77 -6.77 -0.45 -10.28
CA TRP A 77 -8.01 -0.89 -10.91
C TRP A 77 -8.85 0.30 -11.39
N LYS A 78 -8.98 1.34 -10.55
CA LYS A 78 -9.70 2.56 -10.90
C LYS A 78 -9.03 3.35 -12.03
N LEU A 79 -7.70 3.32 -12.15
CA LEU A 79 -6.97 3.94 -13.26
C LEU A 79 -7.05 3.13 -14.57
N ARG A 80 -7.54 1.88 -14.53
CA ARG A 80 -7.77 1.05 -15.72
C ARG A 80 -9.16 1.32 -16.33
N THR A 81 -10.19 1.48 -15.48
CA THR A 81 -11.57 1.85 -15.88
C THR A 81 -11.69 3.31 -16.26
#